data_AF-A0A9N9IVF4-F1
#
_entry.id   AF-A0A9N9IVF4-F1
#
_cell.length_a   1.000
_cell.length_b   1.000
_cell.length_c   1.000
_cell.angle_alpha   90.00
_cell.angle_beta   90.00
_cell.angle_gamma   90.00
#
_symmetry.space_group_name_H-M   'P 1'
#
loop_
_entity.id
_entity.type
_entity.pdbx_description
1 polymer ?
#
loop_
_entity_poly.entity_id
_entity_poly.type
_entity_poly.pdbx_seq_one_letter_code
_entity_poly.pdbx_strand_id
1 'polypeptide(L)' 'MTSRSNITLYTCQKEFPNTFNILNNTLVCTYCEHSVSWKQKVSITTHVNSKTHLKNKKNYEIAAQHRQSQTLEDSIS' A
#
# COMPACT_ATOMS: atom_id res chain seq x y z
N MET A 1 4.38 -17.71 24.40
CA MET A 1 2.99 -17.86 23.91
C MET A 1 2.76 -16.81 22.83
N THR A 2 2.89 -17.14 21.56
CA THR A 2 2.61 -16.20 20.47
C THR A 2 1.10 -16.10 20.32
N SER A 3 0.51 -15.00 20.79
CA SER A 3 -0.92 -14.73 20.61
C SER A 3 -1.27 -14.83 19.13
N ARG A 4 -2.18 -15.74 18.78
CA ARG A 4 -2.73 -15.89 17.42
C ARG A 4 -3.68 -14.72 17.19
N SER A 5 -3.13 -13.53 16.93
CA SER A 5 -3.93 -12.38 16.55
C SER A 5 -4.71 -12.75 15.28
N ASN A 6 -6.03 -12.73 15.35
CA ASN A 6 -6.90 -12.93 14.20
C ASN A 6 -6.63 -11.80 13.20
N ILE A 7 -5.97 -12.13 12.09
CA ILE A 7 -5.76 -11.18 11.01
C ILE A 7 -7.07 -11.01 10.26
N THR A 8 -7.50 -9.77 10.17
CA THR A 8 -8.65 -9.29 9.40
C THR A 8 -8.18 -8.25 8.39
N LEU A 9 -9.03 -7.95 7.39
CA LEU A 9 -8.83 -6.83 6.48
C LEU A 9 -8.50 -5.53 7.23
N TYR A 10 -9.29 -5.24 8.27
CA TYR A 10 -9.16 -4.02 9.07
C TYR A 10 -7.86 -3.99 9.86
N THR A 11 -7.40 -5.11 10.41
CA THR A 11 -6.09 -5.14 11.09
C THR A 11 -4.95 -4.91 10.10
N CYS A 12 -5.02 -5.48 8.90
CA CYS A 12 -4.01 -5.25 7.86
C CYS A 12 -3.98 -3.78 7.40
N GLN A 13 -5.14 -3.17 7.18
CA GLN A 13 -5.23 -1.76 6.84
C GLN A 13 -4.69 -0.89 7.99
N LYS A 14 -5.04 -1.21 9.25
CA LYS A 14 -4.55 -0.46 10.42
C LYS A 14 -3.03 -0.56 10.59
N GLU A 15 -2.44 -1.72 10.31
CA GLU A 15 -0.98 -1.89 10.35
C GLU A 15 -0.27 -1.17 9.20
N PHE A 16 -0.92 -1.04 8.03
CA PHE A 16 -0.32 -0.40 6.84
C PHE A 16 -1.30 0.56 6.14
N PRO A 17 -1.67 1.70 6.77
CA PRO A 17 -2.80 2.54 6.34
C PRO A 17 -2.61 3.20 4.97
N ASN A 18 -1.37 3.46 4.57
CA ASN A 18 -1.07 4.07 3.25
C ASN A 18 -0.81 3.01 2.16
N THR A 19 -0.64 1.76 2.56
CA THR A 19 -0.26 0.66 1.66
C THR A 19 -1.45 -0.14 1.21
N PHE A 20 -2.42 -0.37 2.11
CA PHE A 20 -3.59 -1.17 1.81
C PHE A 20 -4.87 -0.36 1.96
N ASN A 21 -5.78 -0.59 1.02
CA ASN A 21 -7.16 -0.15 1.07
C ASN A 21 -8.08 -1.36 1.10
N ILE A 22 -9.27 -1.19 1.67
CA ILE A 22 -10.33 -2.20 1.60
C ILE A 22 -11.30 -1.76 0.52
N LEU A 23 -11.41 -2.56 -0.55
CA LEU A 23 -12.37 -2.35 -1.62
C LEU A 23 -13.20 -3.63 -1.77
N ASN A 24 -14.53 -3.53 -1.67
CA ASN A 24 -15.44 -4.67 -1.83
C ASN A 24 -15.00 -5.91 -1.01
N ASN A 25 -14.69 -5.71 0.28
CA ASN A 25 -14.20 -6.76 1.18
C ASN A 25 -12.90 -7.46 0.72
N THR A 26 -12.08 -6.77 -0.08
CA THR A 26 -10.79 -7.22 -0.58
C THR A 26 -9.69 -6.25 -0.16
N LEU A 27 -8.54 -6.77 0.28
CA LEU A 27 -7.37 -5.96 0.57
C LEU A 27 -6.67 -5.64 -0.75
N VAL A 28 -6.61 -4.37 -1.12
CA VAL A 28 -5.98 -3.89 -2.36
C VAL A 28 -4.75 -3.07 -2.00
N CYS A 29 -3.63 -3.31 -2.66
CA CYS A 29 -2.43 -2.51 -2.48
C CYS A 29 -2.51 -1.21 -3.29
N THR A 30 -2.34 -0.06 -2.63
CA THR A 30 -2.35 1.26 -3.27
C THR A 30 -1.26 1.38 -4.34
N TYR A 31 -0.07 0.81 -4.08
CA TYR A 31 1.08 0.96 -4.97
C TYR A 31 1.10 -0.08 -6.10
N CYS A 32 0.53 -1.27 -5.87
CA CYS A 32 0.55 -2.34 -6.86
C CYS A 32 -0.78 -2.49 -7.61
N GLU A 33 -1.83 -1.78 -7.18
CA GLU A 33 -3.15 -1.73 -7.83
C GLU A 33 -3.81 -3.10 -8.02
N HIS A 34 -3.44 -4.08 -7.18
CA HIS A 34 -4.01 -5.42 -7.20
C HIS A 34 -4.38 -5.90 -5.80
N SER A 35 -5.28 -6.88 -5.76
CA SER A 35 -5.69 -7.55 -4.53
C SER A 35 -4.56 -8.37 -3.92
N VAL A 36 -4.47 -8.39 -2.60
CA VAL A 36 -3.46 -9.11 -1.81
C VAL A 36 -4.15 -10.06 -0.83
N SER A 37 -3.65 -11.31 -0.76
CA SER A 37 -4.13 -12.27 0.22
C SER A 37 -3.70 -11.85 1.64
N TRP A 38 -4.65 -11.77 2.55
CA TRP A 38 -4.46 -11.28 3.91
C TRP A 38 -4.72 -12.33 4.99
N LYS A 39 -5.18 -13.54 4.60
CA LYS A 39 -5.52 -14.61 5.55
C LYS A 39 -4.32 -15.11 6.36
N GLN A 40 -3.10 -14.80 5.92
CA GLN A 40 -1.87 -15.16 6.61
C GLN A 40 -0.94 -13.95 6.71
N LYS A 41 -0.33 -13.75 7.88
CA LYS A 41 0.64 -12.67 8.11
C LYS A 41 1.78 -12.71 7.09
N VAL A 42 2.24 -13.93 6.78
CA VAL A 42 3.33 -14.15 5.81
C VAL A 42 2.98 -13.58 4.44
N SER A 43 1.73 -13.71 3.97
CA SER A 43 1.31 -13.18 2.68
C SER A 43 1.43 -11.66 2.63
N ILE A 44 1.05 -10.96 3.71
CA ILE A 44 1.20 -9.52 3.83
C ILE A 44 2.67 -9.13 3.87
N THR A 45 3.46 -9.76 4.75
CA THR A 45 4.89 -9.43 4.89
C THR A 45 5.68 -9.71 3.62
N THR A 46 5.40 -10.82 2.93
CA THR A 46 6.04 -11.15 1.66
C THR A 46 5.66 -10.14 0.58
N HIS A 47 4.40 -9.70 0.54
CA HIS A 47 3.98 -8.68 -0.42
C HIS A 47 4.73 -7.35 -0.23
N VAL A 48 4.70 -6.78 0.98
CA VAL A 48 5.29 -5.44 1.24
C VAL A 48 6.82 -5.43 1.12
N ASN A 49 7.47 -6.58 1.30
CA ASN A 49 8.92 -6.73 1.13
C ASN A 49 9.32 -7.20 -0.27
N SER A 50 8.36 -7.44 -1.19
CA SER A 50 8.67 -7.88 -2.54
C SER A 50 9.37 -6.78 -3.34
N LYS A 51 10.32 -7.17 -4.21
CA LYS A 51 11.03 -6.22 -5.09
C LYS A 51 10.06 -5.41 -5.96
N THR A 52 8.99 -6.04 -6.43
CA THR A 52 7.93 -5.40 -7.23
C THR A 52 7.25 -4.29 -6.43
N HIS A 53 6.85 -4.59 -5.19
CA HIS A 53 6.22 -3.60 -4.32
C HIS A 53 7.12 -2.40 -4.05
N LEU A 54 8.38 -2.64 -3.68
CA LEU A 54 9.35 -1.58 -3.39
C LEU A 54 9.59 -0.68 -4.62
N LYS A 55 9.69 -1.28 -5.82
CA LYS A 55 9.82 -0.54 -7.08
C LYS A 55 8.58 0.33 -7.33
N ASN A 56 7.38 -0.23 -7.21
CA ASN A 56 6.15 0.50 -7.49
C ASN A 56 5.92 1.64 -6.48
N LYS A 57 6.20 1.39 -5.20
CA LYS A 57 6.15 2.42 -4.15
C LYS A 57 7.07 3.59 -4.49
N LYS A 58 8.33 3.31 -4.85
CA LYS A 58 9.29 4.35 -5.25
C LYS A 58 8.77 5.15 -6.46
N ASN A 59 8.25 4.47 -7.48
CA ASN A 59 7.69 5.15 -8.65
C ASN A 59 6.49 6.04 -8.30
N TYR A 60 5.63 5.57 -7.40
CA TYR A 60 4.49 6.34 -6.92
C TYR A 60 4.93 7.60 -6.17
N GLU A 61 5.93 7.49 -5.28
CA GLU A 61 6.49 8.61 -4.52
C GLU A 61 7.17 9.64 -5.44
N ILE A 62 7.94 9.18 -6.43
CA ILE A 62 8.52 10.05 -7.46
C ILE A 62 7.40 10.77 -8.22
N ALA A 63 6.41 10.03 -8.75
CA ALA A 63 5.30 10.64 -9.47
C ALA A 63 4.53 11.66 -8.62
N ALA A 64 4.35 11.41 -7.33
CA ALA A 64 3.73 12.35 -6.40
C ALA A 64 4.56 13.63 -6.22
N GLN A 65 5.88 13.53 -6.12
CA GLN A 65 6.79 14.68 -6.05
C GLN A 65 6.73 15.51 -7.33
N HIS A 66 6.77 14.87 -8.51
CA HIS A 66 6.66 15.57 -9.78
C HIS A 66 5.34 16.31 -9.94
N ARG A 67 4.21 15.73 -9.49
CA ARG A 67 2.92 16.43 -9.47
C ARG A 67 2.92 17.64 -8.56
N GLN A 68 3.52 17.55 -7.38
CA GLN A 68 3.63 18.68 -6.45
C GLN A 68 4.47 19.83 -7.04
N SER A 69 5.56 19.50 -7.72
CA SER A 69 6.37 20.49 -8.44
C SER A 69 5.57 21.16 -9.56
N GLN A 70 4.85 20.40 -10.41
CA GLN A 70 4.05 20.97 -11.51
C GLN A 70 2.91 21.89 -11.02
N THR A 71 2.22 21.54 -9.93
CA THR A 71 1.15 22.39 -9.39
C THR A 71 1.63 23.77 -8.88
N LEU A 72 2.90 23.90 -8.51
CA LEU A 72 3.48 25.18 -8.11
C LEU A 72 3.81 26.07 -9.31
N GLU A 73 4.09 25.49 -10.48
CA GLU A 73 4.43 26.23 -11.71
C GLU A 73 3.17 26.74 -12.41
N ASP A 74 2.09 25.95 -12.42
CA ASP A 74 0.79 26.34 -13.00
C ASP A 74 0.04 27.39 -12.17
N SER A 75 0.39 27.58 -10.90
CA SER A 75 -0.24 28.59 -10.02
C SER A 75 0.37 30.00 -10.16
N ILE A 76 1.38 30.18 -11.02
CA ILE A 76 2.10 31.45 -11.22
C ILE A 76 1.90 32.00 -12.66
N SER A 77 1.07 31.37 -13.50
CA SER A 77 0.66 31.89 -14.83
C SER A 77 -0.75 32.47 -14.86
#